data_AF-A0A2S8V8F9-F1
#
_entry.id   AF-A0A2S8V8F9-F1
#
_cell.length_a   1.000
_cell.length_b   1.000
_cell.length_c   1.000
_cell.angle_alpha   90.00
_cell.angle_beta   90.00
_cell.angle_gamma   90.00
#
_symmetry.space_group_name_H-M   'P 1'
#
loop_
_entity.id
_entity.type
_entity.pdbx_description
1 polymer ?
#
loop_
_entity_poly.entity_id
_entity_poly.type
_entity_poly.pdbx_seq_one_letter_code
_entity_poly.pdbx_strand_id
1 'polypeptide(L)' 'MKVVSNIRMIMAKKNIDNISDLVRITGVSRNSINKLWHNENVSSLKLDTLITICEKLDVELLDLIEYIRDDSETK' A
#
# COMPACT_ATOMS: atom_id res chain seq x y z
N MET A 1 2.91 -8.43 15.19
CA MET A 1 3.63 -7.49 14.32
C MET A 1 2.85 -7.44 13.01
N LYS A 2 2.61 -6.25 12.45
CA LYS A 2 1.85 -6.12 11.21
C LYS A 2 2.45 -5.07 10.30
N VAL A 3 2.45 -5.33 9.00
CA VAL A 3 2.68 -4.29 7.99
C VAL A 3 1.31 -3.77 7.56
N VAL A 4 1.12 -2.45 7.65
CA VAL A 4 -0.09 -1.76 7.19
C VAL A 4 0.21 -0.93 5.95
N SER A 5 -0.82 -0.64 5.16
CA SER A 5 -0.76 0.18 3.96
C SER A 5 -1.56 1.47 4.13
N ASN A 6 -0.97 2.55 3.64
CA ASN A 6 -1.55 3.88 3.56
C ASN A 6 -2.14 4.20 2.17
N ILE A 7 -2.33 3.19 1.30
CA ILE A 7 -2.73 3.39 -0.09
C ILE A 7 -4.01 4.23 -0.25
N ARG A 8 -4.97 4.09 0.67
CA ARG A 8 -6.23 4.86 0.65
C ARG A 8 -5.98 6.37 0.83
N MET A 9 -5.06 6.72 1.72
CA MET A 9 -4.68 8.12 1.97
C MET A 9 -3.90 8.70 0.79
N ILE A 10 -3.01 7.90 0.17
CA ILE A 10 -2.29 8.29 -1.06
C ILE A 10 -3.28 8.51 -2.21
N MET A 11 -4.25 7.61 -2.41
CA MET A 11 -5.29 7.75 -3.43
C MET A 11 -6.10 9.04 -3.24
N ALA A 12 -6.52 9.34 -2.01
CA ALA A 12 -7.24 10.58 -1.71
C ALA A 12 -6.41 11.83 -2.03
N LYS A 13 -5.11 11.84 -1.65
CA LYS A 13 -4.20 12.96 -1.97
C LYS A 13 -3.95 13.15 -3.46
N LYS A 14 -4.04 12.08 -4.26
CA LYS A 14 -3.78 12.09 -5.71
C LYS A 14 -5.05 12.06 -6.56
N ASN A 15 -6.23 12.23 -5.96
CA ASN A 15 -7.53 12.20 -6.65
C ASN A 15 -7.75 10.91 -7.46
N ILE A 16 -7.42 9.76 -6.89
CA ILE A 16 -7.69 8.44 -7.48
C ILE A 16 -8.97 7.87 -6.83
N ASP A 17 -10.06 7.87 -7.59
CA ASP A 17 -11.40 7.62 -7.02
C ASP A 17 -11.70 6.15 -6.74
N ASN A 18 -11.03 5.22 -7.42
CA ASN A 18 -11.36 3.79 -7.28
C ASN A 18 -10.17 2.86 -7.56
N ILE A 19 -10.34 1.60 -7.16
CA ILE A 19 -9.35 0.53 -7.33
C ILE A 19 -9.03 0.26 -8.82
N SER A 20 -10.02 0.40 -9.71
CA SER A 20 -9.81 0.15 -11.14
C SER A 20 -8.87 1.18 -11.76
N ASP A 21 -8.97 2.45 -11.36
CA ASP A 21 -8.03 3.49 -11.77
C ASP A 21 -6.64 3.24 -11.20
N LEU A 22 -6.53 2.85 -9.93
CA LEU A 22 -5.25 2.51 -9.31
C LEU A 22 -4.56 1.34 -10.05
N VAL A 23 -5.31 0.28 -10.41
CA VAL A 23 -4.80 -0.84 -11.22
C VAL A 23 -4.32 -0.35 -12.60
N ARG A 24 -5.08 0.54 -13.26
CA ARG A 24 -4.71 1.11 -14.56
C ARG A 24 -3.44 1.96 -14.49
N ILE A 25 -3.30 2.78 -13.45
CA ILE A 25 -2.15 3.67 -13.24
C ILE A 25 -0.89 2.86 -12.91
N THR A 26 -1.00 1.91 -11.98
CA THR A 26 0.15 1.17 -11.46
C THR A 26 0.55 -0.03 -12.33
N GLY A 27 -0.38 -0.59 -13.11
CA GLY A 27 -0.20 -1.86 -13.81
C GLY A 27 -0.13 -3.08 -12.88
N VAL A 28 -0.33 -2.89 -11.58
CA VAL A 28 -0.26 -3.95 -10.58
C VAL A 28 -1.57 -4.73 -10.54
N SER A 29 -1.47 -6.05 -10.31
CA SER A 29 -2.63 -6.92 -10.26
C SER A 29 -3.68 -6.45 -9.24
N ARG A 30 -4.96 -6.59 -9.59
CA ARG A 30 -6.08 -6.26 -8.69
C ARG A 30 -5.98 -6.96 -7.33
N ASN A 31 -5.49 -8.21 -7.31
CA ASN A 31 -5.29 -8.95 -6.07
C ASN A 31 -4.27 -8.27 -5.14
N SER A 32 -3.13 -7.83 -5.69
CA SER A 32 -2.12 -7.10 -4.93
C SER A 32 -2.63 -5.76 -4.43
N ILE A 33 -3.37 -5.01 -5.27
CA ILE A 33 -4.01 -3.75 -4.85
C ILE A 33 -5.04 -3.99 -3.75
N ASN A 34 -5.85 -5.05 -3.84
CA ASN A 34 -6.84 -5.38 -2.81
C ASN A 34 -6.18 -5.68 -1.46
N LYS A 35 -5.04 -6.37 -1.44
CA LYS A 35 -4.27 -6.60 -0.20
C LYS A 35 -3.87 -5.29 0.48
N LEU A 36 -3.37 -4.32 -0.29
CA LEU A 36 -3.06 -2.97 0.22
C LEU A 36 -4.32 -2.24 0.67
N TRP A 37 -5.36 -2.25 -0.16
CA TRP A 37 -6.61 -1.56 0.10
C TRP A 37 -7.28 -2.07 1.37
N HIS A 38 -7.34 -3.39 1.59
CA HIS A 38 -7.99 -4.00 2.76
C HIS A 38 -7.03 -4.21 3.95
N ASN A 39 -5.75 -3.84 3.82
CA ASN A 39 -4.75 -4.09 4.85
C ASN A 39 -4.62 -5.59 5.21
N GLU A 40 -4.74 -6.44 4.20
CA GLU A 40 -4.76 -7.90 4.29
C GLU A 40 -3.46 -8.49 3.73
N ASN A 41 -2.68 -9.18 4.58
CA ASN A 41 -1.45 -9.85 4.17
C ASN A 41 -0.47 -8.96 3.38
N VAL A 42 -0.35 -7.68 3.73
CA VAL A 42 0.53 -6.71 3.05
C VAL A 42 1.98 -7.19 3.00
N SER A 43 2.46 -7.83 4.07
CA SER A 43 3.81 -8.43 4.16
C SER A 43 4.07 -9.55 3.15
N SER A 44 3.03 -10.13 2.53
CA SER A 44 3.17 -11.16 1.49
C SER A 44 3.43 -10.58 0.09
N LEU A 45 3.34 -9.26 -0.08
CA LEU A 45 3.62 -8.60 -1.35
C LEU A 45 5.12 -8.60 -1.62
N LYS A 46 5.50 -8.86 -2.87
CA LYS A 46 6.90 -8.74 -3.30
C LYS A 46 7.31 -7.27 -3.23
N LEU A 47 8.56 -7.02 -2.82
CA LEU A 47 9.11 -5.68 -2.74
C LEU A 47 9.00 -4.94 -4.08
N ASP A 48 9.30 -5.62 -5.20
CA ASP A 48 9.16 -5.06 -6.55
C ASP A 48 7.74 -4.55 -6.86
N THR A 49 6.71 -5.21 -6.33
CA THR A 49 5.32 -4.76 -6.47
C THR A 49 5.08 -3.45 -5.72
N LEU A 50 5.64 -3.32 -4.52
CA LEU A 50 5.55 -2.09 -3.72
C LEU A 50 6.33 -0.95 -4.40
N ILE A 51 7.54 -1.22 -4.88
CA ILE A 51 8.37 -0.25 -5.61
C ILE A 51 7.64 0.23 -6.88
N THR A 52 7.04 -0.68 -7.66
CA THR A 52 6.27 -0.29 -8.85
C THR A 52 5.15 0.68 -8.50
N ILE A 53 4.42 0.46 -7.40
CA ILE A 53 3.37 1.39 -6.94
C ILE A 53 3.99 2.74 -6.55
N CYS A 54 5.11 2.73 -5.84
CA CYS A 54 5.83 3.94 -5.43
C CYS A 54 6.24 4.78 -6.63
N GLU A 55 6.87 4.17 -7.64
CA GLU A 55 7.28 4.86 -8.87
C GLU A 55 6.10 5.41 -9.67
N LYS A 56 5.02 4.63 -9.80
CA LYS A 56 3.85 5.04 -10.58
C LYS A 56 3.01 6.10 -9.89
N LEU A 57 3.05 6.13 -8.57
CA LEU A 57 2.36 7.14 -7.79
C LEU A 57 3.28 8.30 -7.40
N ASP A 58 4.59 8.25 -7.62
CA ASP A 58 5.53 9.27 -7.12
C ASP A 58 5.38 9.50 -5.61
N VAL A 59 5.64 8.43 -4.84
CA VAL A 59 5.63 8.39 -3.37
C VAL A 59 6.78 7.53 -2.86
N GLU A 60 7.20 7.73 -1.61
CA GLU A 60 8.21 6.86 -1.00
C GLU A 60 7.60 5.56 -0.44
N LEU A 61 8.43 4.53 -0.29
CA LEU A 61 7.99 3.26 0.30
C LEU A 61 7.50 3.44 1.75
N LEU A 62 8.13 4.34 2.50
CA LEU A 62 7.77 4.69 3.88
C LEU A 62 6.40 5.39 3.96
N ASP A 63 6.00 6.10 2.90
CA ASP A 63 4.64 6.66 2.82
C ASP A 63 3.60 5.59 2.50
N LEU A 64 3.97 4.57 1.71
CA LEU A 64 3.07 3.52 1.25
C LEU A 64 2.74 2.48 2.32
N ILE A 65 3.75 2.06 3.09
CA ILE A 65 3.60 1.02 4.12
C ILE A 65 4.29 1.39 5.43
N GLU A 66 3.73 0.89 6.53
CA GLU A 66 4.26 1.08 7.88
C GLU A 66 4.36 -0.27 8.60
N TYR A 67 5.44 -0.46 9.36
CA TYR A 67 5.63 -1.63 10.21
C TYR A 67 5.22 -1.30 11.64
N ILE A 68 4.20 -1.99 12.14
CA ILE A 68 3.69 -1.89 13.51
C ILE A 68 4.24 -3.06 14.32
N ARG A 69 5.00 -2.74 15.38
CA ARG A 69 5.42 -3.69 16.40
C ARG A 69 4.24 -4.01 17.31
N ASP A 70 4.10 -5.27 17.71
CA ASP A 70 3.16 -5.60 18.79
C ASP A 70 3.83 -5.21 20.09
N ASP A 71 3.77 -3.93 20.43
CA ASP A 71 4.21 -3.45 21.74
C ASP A 71 3.10 -3.78 22.74
N SER A 72 3.00 -5.07 23.11
CA SER A 72 2.63 -5.38 24.48
C SER A 72 3.76 -4.86 25.36
N GLU A 73 3.49 -3.70 25.97
CA GLU A 73 4.15 -2.99 27.06
C GLU A 73 4.96 -1.71 26.74
N THR A 74 4.47 -0.65 27.41
CA THR A 74 5.12 0.62 27.81
C THR A 74 4.98 1.75 26.78
N LYS A 75 4.12 2.77 26.95
CA LYS A 75 3.73 3.53 28.16
C LYS A 75 2.43 4.29 27.91
#